data_AF-A0A975CVT4-F1
#
_entry.id   AF-A0A975CVT4-F1
#
_cell.length_a   1.000
_cell.length_b   1.000
_cell.length_c   1.000
_cell.angle_alpha   90.00
_cell.angle_beta   90.00
_cell.angle_gamma   90.00
#
_symmetry.space_group_name_H-M   'P 1'
#
loop_
_entity.id
_entity.type
_entity.pdbx_description
1 polymer ?
#
loop_
_entity_poly.entity_id
_entity_poly.type
_entity_poly.pdbx_seq_one_letter_code
_entity_poly.pdbx_strand_id
1 'polypeptide(L)'
;MRKILWVTVLLLALLCCTCAAADTSYSLAPCPGTVEIPDAKFIVLTPDNLTSHPDLLSRIGKTAKQLTSDWEERGVIMQAWFQSKKPDSCLEISVREDADSKLYYDLVNHSADQNWKSFISSHKDGSAYAADGYSLREVTKKQQANKNYFLRLQYKRTTDEKVYWGYVAKTVARGYTIVFDYQVFDRGLRAGDQTQLNRIVNTLSLSEGGTGGGSSVSESGKLNIITNPPVETNLDTFTVEGQTIPGLEVIGVLMNEESPEPTRFYATANEKNGNFKLKVTLPYEKTWLLTLIVVDGDVQKDFHAFSPVKYSQTLLPLTFDSPVPETLTANETVISGTTDKGVTVQCIVSDGGKTNFTKQIRTNGTGRFTFKVPTADEADYHFTLVFSKKGFDTKRLTFDASRSLSEEDRRAAIQKSAVRPSYSNLMNKSEKYIHQAMGYNLYVTDVQQSGEEWIIQAAMVRSGAQYKNIVYFNADEDPGLEIGSRYLMYGDYIGSYVVQADDGAEQFPGFDLLFVIK
;
A
#
# COMPACT_ATOMS: atom_id res chain seq x y z
N MET A 1 11.79 -41.29 -67.07
CA MET A 1 11.49 -39.88 -66.71
C MET A 1 10.35 -39.73 -65.70
N ARG A 2 9.24 -40.48 -65.79
CA ARG A 2 8.08 -40.35 -64.89
C ARG A 2 8.35 -40.65 -63.40
N LYS A 3 9.31 -41.53 -63.08
CA LYS A 3 9.69 -41.86 -61.69
C LYS A 3 10.62 -40.84 -61.03
N ILE A 4 11.38 -40.08 -61.82
CA ILE A 4 12.28 -39.04 -61.30
C ILE A 4 11.46 -37.80 -60.92
N LEU A 5 10.43 -37.46 -61.71
CA LEU A 5 9.53 -36.34 -61.45
C LEU A 5 8.76 -36.49 -60.11
N TRP A 6 8.34 -37.71 -59.76
CA TRP A 6 7.65 -37.95 -58.48
C TRP A 6 8.59 -37.81 -57.28
N VAL A 7 9.86 -38.19 -57.42
CA VAL A 7 10.85 -38.04 -56.34
C VAL A 7 11.25 -36.58 -56.15
N THR A 8 11.38 -35.79 -57.23
CA THR A 8 11.64 -34.35 -57.13
C THR A 8 10.44 -33.56 -56.60
N VAL A 9 9.20 -33.94 -56.93
CA VAL A 9 8.00 -33.30 -56.35
C VAL A 9 7.83 -33.66 -54.86
N LEU A 10 8.17 -34.90 -54.46
CA LEU A 10 8.15 -35.29 -53.05
C LEU A 10 9.26 -34.58 -52.25
N LEU A 11 10.46 -34.41 -52.83
CA LEU A 11 11.54 -33.64 -52.19
C LEU A 11 11.21 -32.13 -52.11
N LEU A 12 10.56 -31.55 -53.13
CA LEU A 12 10.10 -30.16 -53.07
C LEU A 12 8.97 -29.97 -52.05
N ALA A 13 8.05 -30.94 -51.91
CA ALA A 13 7.00 -30.91 -50.90
C ALA A 13 7.55 -31.05 -49.47
N LEU A 14 8.64 -31.81 -49.28
CA LEU A 14 9.37 -31.91 -48.01
C LEU A 14 10.20 -30.64 -47.68
N LEU A 15 10.66 -29.90 -48.69
CA LEU A 15 11.34 -28.61 -48.54
C LEU A 15 10.37 -27.42 -48.32
N CYS A 16 9.09 -27.57 -48.68
CA CYS A 16 8.04 -26.57 -48.42
C CYS A 16 7.28 -26.80 -47.10
N CYS A 17 7.61 -27.84 -46.33
CA CYS A 17 7.16 -27.98 -44.94
C CYS A 17 8.15 -27.31 -43.98
N THR A 18 8.32 -26.00 -44.10
CA THR A 18 8.65 -25.21 -42.91
C THR A 18 7.40 -25.22 -42.03
N CYS A 19 7.24 -26.27 -41.22
CA CYS A 19 6.42 -26.16 -40.03
C CYS A 19 6.99 -24.95 -39.28
N ALA A 20 6.23 -23.87 -39.18
CA ALA A 20 6.49 -22.85 -38.20
C ALA A 20 6.56 -23.57 -36.85
N ALA A 21 7.76 -23.83 -36.36
CA ALA A 21 7.94 -24.26 -34.99
C ALA A 21 7.41 -23.10 -34.17
N ALA A 22 6.23 -23.28 -33.57
CA ALA A 22 5.69 -22.28 -32.67
C ALA A 22 6.71 -22.10 -31.55
N ASP A 23 7.16 -20.87 -31.34
CA ASP A 23 8.04 -20.55 -30.23
C ASP A 23 7.32 -20.93 -28.94
N THR A 24 7.78 -21.99 -28.29
CA THR A 24 7.29 -22.38 -26.97
C THR A 24 7.94 -21.54 -25.88
N SER A 25 8.98 -20.77 -26.19
CA SER A 25 9.74 -19.92 -25.29
C SER A 25 9.44 -18.45 -25.58
N TYR A 26 9.05 -17.70 -24.55
CA TYR A 26 8.66 -16.29 -24.66
C TYR A 26 9.55 -15.42 -23.78
N SER A 27 9.97 -14.27 -24.31
CA SER A 27 10.77 -13.27 -23.60
C SER A 27 9.93 -12.56 -22.52
N LEU A 28 10.57 -12.26 -21.38
CA LEU A 28 10.02 -11.47 -20.29
C LEU A 28 10.52 -10.02 -20.28
N ALA A 29 10.98 -9.52 -21.43
CA ALA A 29 11.45 -8.15 -21.56
C ALA A 29 10.44 -7.15 -20.95
N PRO A 30 10.91 -6.16 -20.16
CA PRO A 30 12.31 -5.75 -19.99
C PRO A 30 13.15 -6.61 -19.02
N CYS A 31 12.54 -7.51 -18.25
CA CYS A 31 13.31 -8.40 -17.37
C CYS A 31 14.07 -9.44 -18.21
N PRO A 32 15.40 -9.62 -18.01
CA PRO A 32 16.17 -10.61 -18.74
C PRO A 32 15.80 -12.03 -18.28
N GLY A 33 14.89 -12.65 -19.04
CA GLY A 33 14.39 -13.98 -18.76
C GLY A 33 13.44 -14.48 -19.83
N THR A 34 13.15 -15.78 -19.75
CA THR A 34 12.22 -16.46 -20.62
C THR A 34 11.29 -17.36 -19.82
N VAL A 35 10.14 -17.67 -20.40
CA VAL A 35 9.21 -18.67 -19.89
C VAL A 35 8.75 -19.57 -21.02
N GLU A 36 8.56 -20.85 -20.73
CA GLU A 36 7.99 -21.78 -21.70
C GLU A 36 6.49 -21.98 -21.48
N ILE A 37 5.70 -21.77 -22.54
CA ILE A 37 4.25 -21.98 -22.54
C ILE A 37 3.90 -23.05 -23.58
N PRO A 38 3.26 -24.17 -23.18
CA PRO A 38 2.91 -25.24 -24.12
C PRO A 38 1.84 -24.81 -25.13
N ASP A 39 2.24 -24.68 -26.40
CA ASP A 39 1.38 -24.37 -27.54
C ASP A 39 0.27 -25.40 -27.78
N ALA A 40 0.48 -26.66 -27.38
CA ALA A 40 -0.52 -27.71 -27.46
C ALA A 40 -1.75 -27.48 -26.56
N LYS A 41 -1.66 -26.56 -25.58
CA LYS A 41 -2.74 -26.27 -24.62
C LYS A 41 -3.16 -24.82 -24.59
N PHE A 42 -2.32 -23.91 -25.06
CA PHE A 42 -2.56 -22.48 -24.97
C PHE A 42 -2.44 -21.81 -26.33
N ILE A 43 -3.24 -20.76 -26.55
CA ILE A 43 -2.98 -19.76 -27.58
C ILE A 43 -2.40 -18.56 -26.86
N VAL A 44 -1.15 -18.21 -27.17
CA VAL A 44 -0.45 -17.09 -26.55
C VAL A 44 -0.66 -15.83 -27.38
N LEU A 45 -1.20 -14.81 -26.74
CA LEU A 45 -1.36 -13.47 -27.29
C LEU A 45 -0.24 -12.57 -26.76
N THR A 46 0.46 -11.89 -27.67
CA THR A 46 1.47 -10.85 -27.41
C THR A 46 1.06 -9.59 -28.18
N PRO A 47 1.59 -8.39 -27.84
CA PRO A 47 1.25 -7.15 -28.56
C PRO A 47 1.40 -7.27 -30.08
N ASP A 48 2.40 -8.04 -30.53
CA ASP A 48 2.75 -8.18 -31.95
C ASP A 48 1.83 -9.15 -32.72
N ASN A 49 1.10 -10.05 -32.03
CA ASN A 49 0.35 -11.12 -32.70
C ASN A 49 -1.18 -11.01 -32.56
N LEU A 50 -1.70 -9.98 -31.89
CA LEU A 50 -3.14 -9.83 -31.64
C LEU A 50 -3.97 -9.89 -32.94
N THR A 51 -3.52 -9.24 -33.99
CA THR A 51 -4.21 -9.20 -35.30
C THR A 51 -4.22 -10.55 -36.01
N SER A 52 -3.32 -11.46 -35.65
CA SER A 52 -3.25 -12.82 -36.16
C SER A 52 -4.23 -13.79 -35.50
N HIS A 53 -4.97 -13.35 -34.47
CA HIS A 53 -5.89 -14.19 -33.69
C HIS A 53 -7.34 -13.65 -33.58
N PRO A 54 -8.00 -13.26 -34.70
CA PRO A 54 -9.33 -12.66 -34.68
C PRO A 54 -10.41 -13.56 -34.06
N ASP A 55 -10.31 -14.88 -34.26
CA ASP A 55 -11.27 -15.85 -33.69
C ASP A 55 -11.21 -15.89 -32.16
N LEU A 56 -10.00 -15.86 -31.58
CA LEU A 56 -9.84 -15.83 -30.13
C LEU A 56 -10.35 -14.51 -29.56
N LEU A 57 -9.98 -13.39 -30.18
CA LEU A 57 -10.45 -12.05 -29.81
C LEU A 57 -11.99 -11.95 -29.78
N SER A 58 -12.64 -12.49 -30.81
CA SER A 58 -14.11 -12.57 -30.87
C SER A 58 -14.69 -13.40 -29.72
N ARG A 59 -14.12 -14.59 -29.43
CA ARG A 59 -14.59 -15.46 -28.33
C ARG A 59 -14.44 -14.84 -26.94
N ILE A 60 -13.38 -14.06 -26.70
CA ILE A 60 -13.15 -13.38 -25.41
C ILE A 60 -13.84 -12.00 -25.34
N GLY A 61 -14.50 -11.56 -26.42
CA GLY A 61 -15.24 -10.30 -26.46
C GLY A 61 -14.33 -9.06 -26.39
N LYS A 62 -13.11 -9.14 -26.93
CA LYS A 62 -12.14 -8.03 -26.92
C LYS A 62 -11.65 -7.76 -28.34
N THR A 63 -11.36 -6.49 -28.63
CA THR A 63 -10.63 -6.09 -29.85
C THR A 63 -9.13 -6.01 -29.57
N ALA A 64 -8.31 -6.12 -30.62
CA ALA A 64 -6.85 -5.95 -30.50
C ALA A 64 -6.51 -4.59 -29.84
N LYS A 65 -7.17 -3.51 -30.29
CA LYS A 65 -6.99 -2.15 -29.73
C LYS A 65 -7.30 -2.07 -28.24
N GLN A 66 -8.37 -2.71 -27.78
CA GLN A 66 -8.73 -2.73 -26.36
C GLN A 66 -7.70 -3.47 -25.52
N LEU A 67 -7.18 -4.60 -26.01
CA LEU A 67 -6.13 -5.35 -25.30
C LEU A 67 -4.82 -4.59 -25.26
N THR A 68 -4.37 -3.98 -26.36
CA THR A 68 -3.14 -3.18 -26.37
C THR A 68 -3.19 -2.06 -25.33
N SER A 69 -4.29 -1.30 -25.30
CA SER A 69 -4.46 -0.19 -24.34
C SER A 69 -4.49 -0.68 -22.89
N ASP A 70 -5.22 -1.77 -22.61
CA ASP A 70 -5.31 -2.38 -21.28
C ASP A 70 -3.97 -2.94 -20.80
N TRP A 71 -3.19 -3.53 -21.72
CA TRP A 71 -1.90 -4.13 -21.41
C TRP A 71 -0.83 -3.09 -21.14
N GLU A 72 -0.82 -1.98 -21.89
CA GLU A 72 0.06 -0.84 -21.64
C GLU A 72 -0.20 -0.23 -20.26
N GLU A 73 -1.48 -0.06 -19.88
CA GLU A 73 -1.85 0.50 -18.57
C GLU A 73 -1.46 -0.42 -17.40
N ARG A 74 -1.63 -1.74 -17.56
CA ARG A 74 -1.42 -2.72 -16.47
C ARG A 74 -0.03 -3.36 -16.46
N GLY A 75 0.81 -3.10 -17.48
CA GLY A 75 2.13 -3.70 -17.65
C GLY A 75 2.08 -5.18 -18.02
N VAL A 76 1.04 -5.61 -18.74
CA VAL A 76 0.87 -6.99 -19.21
C VAL A 76 1.67 -7.17 -20.50
N ILE A 77 2.53 -8.19 -20.54
CA ILE A 77 3.36 -8.47 -21.72
C ILE A 77 2.79 -9.60 -22.59
N MET A 78 1.98 -10.48 -22.02
CA MET A 78 1.28 -11.54 -22.76
C MET A 78 0.12 -12.15 -21.97
N GLN A 79 -0.79 -12.79 -22.71
CA GLN A 79 -1.85 -13.63 -22.16
C GLN A 79 -1.88 -14.98 -22.89
N ALA A 80 -1.85 -16.08 -22.13
CA ALA A 80 -1.98 -17.44 -22.65
C ALA A 80 -3.36 -18.01 -22.33
N TRP A 81 -4.20 -18.11 -23.36
CA TRP A 81 -5.58 -18.57 -23.25
C TRP A 81 -5.69 -20.05 -23.49
N PHE A 82 -6.39 -20.78 -22.61
CA PHE A 82 -6.53 -22.23 -22.77
C PHE A 82 -7.32 -22.57 -24.04
N GLN A 83 -6.81 -23.54 -24.81
CA GLN A 83 -7.42 -23.98 -26.05
C GLN A 83 -8.68 -24.80 -25.78
N SER A 84 -9.82 -24.12 -25.77
CA SER A 84 -11.13 -24.76 -25.72
C SER A 84 -12.15 -23.97 -26.56
N LYS A 85 -13.32 -24.58 -26.79
CA LYS A 85 -14.43 -23.92 -27.50
C LYS A 85 -14.97 -22.70 -26.74
N LYS A 86 -14.85 -22.70 -25.41
CA LYS A 86 -15.21 -21.59 -24.51
C LYS A 86 -14.02 -21.32 -23.58
N PRO A 87 -13.15 -20.35 -23.89
CA PRO A 87 -11.95 -20.09 -23.11
C PRO A 87 -12.34 -19.70 -21.68
N ASP A 88 -12.21 -20.66 -20.76
CA ASP A 88 -12.64 -20.56 -19.37
C ASP A 88 -11.46 -20.29 -18.42
N SER A 89 -10.25 -20.11 -18.99
CA SER A 89 -9.05 -19.78 -18.24
C SER A 89 -8.01 -19.05 -19.10
N CYS A 90 -7.27 -18.17 -18.44
CA CYS A 90 -6.22 -17.35 -19.01
C CYS A 90 -5.06 -17.26 -18.02
N LEU A 91 -3.82 -17.46 -18.49
CA LEU A 91 -2.63 -17.05 -17.76
C LEU A 91 -2.21 -15.67 -18.27
N GLU A 92 -2.26 -14.67 -17.41
CA GLU A 92 -1.69 -13.36 -17.66
C GLU A 92 -0.28 -13.27 -17.08
N ILE A 93 0.66 -12.69 -17.85
CA ILE A 93 2.03 -12.45 -17.41
C ILE A 93 2.31 -10.96 -17.50
N SER A 94 2.72 -10.37 -16.38
CA SER A 94 3.14 -8.97 -16.29
C SER A 94 4.55 -8.85 -15.72
N VAL A 95 5.27 -7.84 -16.23
CA VAL A 95 6.64 -7.50 -15.85
C VAL A 95 6.73 -5.98 -15.75
N ARG A 96 7.06 -5.46 -14.57
CA ARG A 96 7.02 -4.02 -14.32
C ARG A 96 8.01 -3.56 -13.26
N GLU A 97 8.38 -2.30 -13.33
CA GLU A 97 9.06 -1.58 -12.24
C GLU A 97 8.00 -0.94 -11.34
N ASP A 98 7.92 -1.38 -10.09
CA ASP A 98 6.94 -0.88 -9.12
C ASP A 98 7.56 -0.69 -7.73
N ALA A 99 6.74 -0.33 -6.74
CA ALA A 99 7.24 -0.07 -5.39
C ALA A 99 7.93 -1.30 -4.78
N ASP A 100 7.43 -2.51 -5.05
CA ASP A 100 8.03 -3.76 -4.57
C ASP A 100 9.39 -4.00 -5.25
N SER A 101 9.45 -3.79 -6.57
CA SER A 101 10.67 -4.02 -7.33
C SER A 101 11.79 -3.05 -6.96
N LYS A 102 11.44 -1.79 -6.63
CA LYS A 102 12.37 -0.78 -6.09
C LYS A 102 12.83 -1.09 -4.67
N LEU A 103 11.94 -1.63 -3.83
CA LEU A 103 12.25 -1.92 -2.43
C LEU A 103 13.13 -3.15 -2.27
N TYR A 104 12.87 -4.22 -3.03
CA TYR A 104 13.52 -5.52 -2.80
C TYR A 104 14.57 -5.89 -3.84
N TYR A 105 14.53 -5.32 -5.05
CA TYR A 105 15.39 -5.60 -6.21
C TYR A 105 15.45 -7.07 -6.68
N ASP A 106 15.76 -8.03 -5.82
CA ASP A 106 15.74 -9.47 -6.10
C ASP A 106 15.24 -10.23 -4.85
N LEU A 107 14.07 -10.84 -4.96
CA LEU A 107 13.54 -11.82 -4.00
C LEU A 107 13.63 -13.25 -4.52
N VAL A 108 13.74 -13.41 -5.84
CA VAL A 108 13.60 -14.69 -6.53
C VAL A 108 14.68 -15.70 -6.12
N ASN A 109 15.91 -15.23 -5.85
CA ASN A 109 17.05 -16.06 -5.46
C ASN A 109 17.30 -16.07 -3.94
N HIS A 110 16.59 -15.25 -3.17
CA HIS A 110 16.89 -14.99 -1.77
C HIS A 110 16.06 -15.88 -0.82
N SER A 111 16.74 -16.68 -0.01
CA SER A 111 16.10 -17.45 1.08
C SER A 111 15.90 -16.62 2.36
N ALA A 112 16.59 -15.48 2.51
CA ALA A 112 16.60 -14.67 3.72
C ALA A 112 15.18 -14.31 4.18
N ASP A 113 14.86 -14.69 5.42
CA ASP A 113 13.52 -14.64 5.95
C ASP A 113 12.96 -13.22 6.11
N GLN A 114 13.81 -12.21 6.36
CA GLN A 114 13.31 -10.88 6.73
C GLN A 114 12.66 -10.13 5.56
N ASN A 115 13.30 -10.09 4.39
CA ASN A 115 12.74 -9.44 3.20
C ASN A 115 11.46 -10.15 2.76
N TRP A 116 11.45 -11.49 2.79
CA TRP A 116 10.26 -12.27 2.52
C TRP A 116 9.16 -12.09 3.58
N LYS A 117 9.49 -11.93 4.86
CA LYS A 117 8.51 -11.65 5.92
C LYS A 117 7.83 -10.30 5.68
N SER A 118 8.59 -9.27 5.38
CA SER A 118 8.04 -7.94 5.05
C SER A 118 7.19 -8.00 3.79
N PHE A 119 7.69 -8.66 2.73
CA PHE A 119 6.97 -8.81 1.47
C PHE A 119 5.67 -9.62 1.62
N ILE A 120 5.65 -10.70 2.42
CA ILE A 120 4.39 -11.41 2.70
C ILE A 120 3.46 -10.52 3.52
N SER A 121 3.98 -9.81 4.52
CA SER A 121 3.17 -8.97 5.42
C SER A 121 2.46 -7.85 4.68
N SER A 122 3.08 -7.24 3.66
CA SER A 122 2.45 -6.18 2.85
C SER A 122 1.30 -6.66 1.96
N HIS A 123 1.15 -7.97 1.78
CA HIS A 123 0.11 -8.56 0.93
C HIS A 123 -0.93 -9.39 1.71
N LYS A 124 -0.62 -9.78 2.95
CA LYS A 124 -1.39 -10.78 3.71
C LYS A 124 -2.78 -10.32 4.12
N ASP A 125 -2.96 -9.04 4.38
CA ASP A 125 -4.25 -8.45 4.76
C ASP A 125 -5.17 -8.23 3.54
N GLY A 126 -4.64 -8.33 2.33
CA GLY A 126 -5.36 -8.11 1.08
C GLY A 126 -5.77 -6.67 0.81
N SER A 127 -5.38 -5.71 1.67
CA SER A 127 -5.80 -4.30 1.58
C SER A 127 -5.38 -3.66 0.26
N ALA A 128 -4.16 -3.97 -0.18
CA ALA A 128 -3.58 -3.52 -1.45
C ALA A 128 -4.36 -3.98 -2.70
N TYR A 129 -5.25 -4.96 -2.58
CA TYR A 129 -6.01 -5.51 -3.71
C TYR A 129 -7.53 -5.28 -3.60
N ALA A 130 -8.00 -4.80 -2.45
CA ALA A 130 -9.43 -4.68 -2.16
C ALA A 130 -10.13 -3.69 -3.09
N ALA A 131 -9.47 -2.58 -3.43
CA ALA A 131 -10.00 -1.55 -4.33
C ALA A 131 -10.32 -2.09 -5.74
N ASP A 132 -9.58 -3.08 -6.22
CA ASP A 132 -9.79 -3.71 -7.53
C ASP A 132 -10.75 -4.92 -7.48
N GLY A 133 -11.45 -5.08 -6.36
CA GLY A 133 -12.47 -6.12 -6.13
C GLY A 133 -11.91 -7.49 -5.73
N TYR A 134 -10.64 -7.58 -5.34
CA TYR A 134 -10.03 -8.86 -4.93
C TYR A 134 -10.29 -9.16 -3.45
N SER A 135 -10.54 -10.44 -3.17
CA SER A 135 -10.53 -11.05 -1.85
C SER A 135 -9.53 -12.20 -1.86
N LEU A 136 -8.45 -12.04 -1.10
CA LEU A 136 -7.41 -13.05 -0.97
C LEU A 136 -7.85 -14.17 -0.01
N ARG A 137 -7.48 -15.40 -0.34
CA ARG A 137 -7.78 -16.61 0.44
C ARG A 137 -6.53 -17.27 0.99
N GLU A 138 -5.45 -17.23 0.24
CA GLU A 138 -4.17 -17.80 0.63
C GLU A 138 -3.07 -16.83 0.19
N VAL A 139 -2.11 -16.59 1.09
CA VAL A 139 -0.90 -15.80 0.84
C VAL A 139 0.27 -16.55 1.46
N THR A 140 1.10 -17.21 0.64
CA THR A 140 2.17 -18.09 1.12
C THR A 140 3.45 -17.95 0.29
N LYS A 141 4.62 -17.99 0.93
CA LYS A 141 5.90 -18.14 0.21
C LYS A 141 6.11 -19.60 -0.15
N LYS A 142 6.52 -19.88 -1.38
CA LYS A 142 6.85 -21.23 -1.84
C LYS A 142 8.05 -21.23 -2.78
N GLN A 143 8.96 -22.16 -2.56
CA GLN A 143 10.02 -22.47 -3.52
C GLN A 143 9.45 -23.38 -4.62
N GLN A 144 9.73 -23.04 -5.87
CA GLN A 144 9.34 -23.80 -7.04
C GLN A 144 10.44 -24.79 -7.46
N ALA A 145 10.13 -25.67 -8.42
CA ALA A 145 11.08 -26.71 -8.84
C ALA A 145 12.34 -26.11 -9.49
N ASN A 146 12.21 -24.96 -10.15
CA ASN A 146 13.32 -24.14 -10.67
C ASN A 146 14.11 -23.40 -9.58
N LYS A 147 13.91 -23.72 -8.30
CA LYS A 147 14.59 -23.14 -7.13
C LYS A 147 14.25 -21.68 -6.81
N ASN A 148 13.50 -21.02 -7.68
CA ASN A 148 13.00 -19.67 -7.47
C ASN A 148 11.92 -19.62 -6.39
N TYR A 149 11.92 -18.56 -5.59
CA TYR A 149 10.90 -18.29 -4.59
C TYR A 149 9.80 -17.37 -5.13
N PHE A 150 8.56 -17.71 -4.81
CA PHE A 150 7.38 -16.94 -5.18
C PHE A 150 6.45 -16.72 -4.00
N LEU A 151 5.83 -15.54 -3.96
CA LEU A 151 4.59 -15.31 -3.23
C LEU A 151 3.46 -15.95 -4.03
N ARG A 152 2.73 -16.85 -3.39
CA ARG A 152 1.58 -17.54 -3.93
C ARG A 152 0.33 -16.92 -3.36
N LEU A 153 -0.55 -16.51 -4.26
CA LEU A 153 -1.87 -16.00 -3.89
C LEU A 153 -2.95 -16.92 -4.44
N GLN A 154 -4.02 -17.09 -3.69
CA GLN A 154 -5.30 -17.56 -4.20
C GLN A 154 -6.33 -16.47 -3.96
N TYR A 155 -7.12 -16.12 -4.96
CA TYR A 155 -8.09 -15.04 -4.83
C TYR A 155 -9.45 -15.35 -5.45
N LYS A 156 -10.45 -14.59 -4.99
CA LYS A 156 -11.72 -14.32 -5.67
C LYS A 156 -11.71 -12.86 -6.09
N ARG A 157 -12.03 -12.53 -7.34
CA ARG A 157 -12.23 -11.15 -7.76
C ARG A 157 -13.68 -10.95 -8.18
N THR A 158 -14.32 -9.92 -7.65
CA THR A 158 -15.70 -9.55 -8.01
C THR A 158 -15.64 -8.20 -8.70
N THR A 159 -16.06 -8.15 -9.96
CA THR A 159 -16.32 -6.90 -10.69
C THR A 159 -17.81 -6.75 -10.90
N ASP A 160 -18.27 -5.56 -11.30
CA ASP A 160 -19.69 -5.25 -11.48
C ASP A 160 -20.42 -6.21 -12.45
N GLU A 161 -19.67 -6.86 -13.35
CA GLU A 161 -20.21 -7.76 -14.37
C GLU A 161 -19.91 -9.25 -14.14
N LYS A 162 -18.85 -9.61 -13.39
CA LYS A 162 -18.34 -11.00 -13.35
C LYS A 162 -17.59 -11.34 -12.05
N VAL A 163 -17.61 -12.63 -11.71
CA VAL A 163 -16.78 -13.21 -10.65
C VAL A 163 -15.69 -14.08 -11.26
N TYR A 164 -14.45 -13.79 -10.87
CA TYR A 164 -13.26 -14.50 -11.29
C TYR A 164 -12.62 -15.19 -10.10
N TRP A 165 -11.88 -16.25 -10.38
CA TRP A 165 -11.00 -16.88 -9.41
C TRP A 165 -9.61 -17.02 -10.00
N GLY A 166 -8.58 -17.01 -9.17
CA GLY A 166 -7.25 -17.22 -9.70
C GLY A 166 -6.21 -17.67 -8.70
N TYR A 167 -5.10 -18.14 -9.26
CA TYR A 167 -3.85 -18.38 -8.56
C TYR A 167 -2.79 -17.43 -9.11
N VAL A 168 -2.04 -16.79 -8.21
CA VAL A 168 -0.92 -15.93 -8.58
C VAL A 168 0.39 -16.57 -8.13
N ALA A 169 1.42 -16.44 -8.95
CA ALA A 169 2.82 -16.55 -8.54
C ALA A 169 3.51 -15.21 -8.81
N LYS A 170 3.87 -14.49 -7.73
CA LYS A 170 4.51 -13.17 -7.79
C LYS A 170 5.93 -13.27 -7.21
N THR A 171 6.90 -12.65 -7.87
CA THR A 171 8.27 -12.50 -7.35
C THR A 171 8.89 -11.20 -7.82
N VAL A 172 10.01 -10.82 -7.22
CA VAL A 172 10.82 -9.69 -7.65
C VAL A 172 12.16 -10.24 -8.13
N ALA A 173 12.57 -9.89 -9.34
CA ALA A 173 13.83 -10.31 -9.94
C ALA A 173 14.44 -9.15 -10.71
N ARG A 174 15.67 -8.78 -10.35
CA ARG A 174 16.49 -7.80 -11.08
C ARG A 174 15.80 -6.45 -11.30
N GLY A 175 15.15 -5.94 -10.26
CA GLY A 175 14.44 -4.66 -10.31
C GLY A 175 13.07 -4.72 -10.96
N TYR A 176 12.58 -5.91 -11.35
CA TYR A 176 11.26 -6.12 -11.92
C TYR A 176 10.37 -7.00 -11.04
N THR A 177 9.12 -6.58 -10.85
CA THR A 177 8.07 -7.44 -10.33
C THR A 177 7.53 -8.29 -11.48
N ILE A 178 7.63 -9.61 -11.34
CA ILE A 178 7.12 -10.60 -12.29
C ILE A 178 5.90 -11.27 -11.68
N VAL A 179 4.78 -11.25 -12.40
CA VAL A 179 3.53 -11.85 -11.96
C VAL A 179 3.02 -12.84 -13.00
N PHE A 180 2.73 -14.05 -12.56
CA PHE A 180 1.97 -15.05 -13.29
C PHE A 180 0.59 -15.17 -12.65
N ASP A 181 -0.45 -14.68 -13.31
CA ASP A 181 -1.82 -14.71 -12.82
C ASP A 181 -2.66 -15.68 -13.66
N TYR A 182 -2.96 -16.85 -13.10
CA TYR A 182 -3.82 -17.84 -13.72
C TYR A 182 -5.26 -17.63 -13.29
N GLN A 183 -6.05 -17.06 -14.19
CA GLN A 183 -7.45 -16.68 -14.00
C GLN A 183 -8.38 -17.75 -14.57
N VAL A 184 -9.51 -18.00 -13.89
CA VAL A 184 -10.60 -18.84 -14.38
C VAL A 184 -11.92 -18.07 -14.38
N PHE A 185 -12.70 -18.31 -15.42
CA PHE A 185 -13.94 -17.62 -15.75
C PHE A 185 -15.13 -18.59 -15.66
N ASP A 186 -16.26 -18.11 -15.14
CA ASP A 186 -17.53 -18.86 -15.09
C ASP A 186 -17.47 -20.22 -14.34
N ARG A 187 -16.43 -20.46 -13.53
CA ARG A 187 -16.28 -21.65 -12.68
C ARG A 187 -15.34 -21.40 -11.49
N GLY A 188 -15.40 -22.30 -10.50
CA GLY A 188 -14.43 -22.34 -9.41
C GLY A 188 -13.07 -22.95 -9.81
N LEU A 189 -12.07 -22.73 -8.96
CA LEU A 189 -10.73 -23.29 -9.10
C LEU A 189 -10.73 -24.81 -8.94
N ARG A 190 -9.88 -25.47 -9.71
CA ARG A 190 -9.60 -26.91 -9.67
C ARG A 190 -8.13 -27.13 -9.40
N ALA A 191 -7.78 -28.30 -8.86
CA ALA A 191 -6.37 -28.68 -8.65
C ALA A 191 -5.53 -28.65 -9.94
N GLY A 192 -6.18 -28.92 -11.09
CA GLY A 192 -5.57 -28.80 -12.41
C GLY A 192 -5.09 -27.39 -12.75
N ASP A 193 -5.78 -26.34 -12.29
CA ASP A 193 -5.42 -24.95 -12.58
C ASP A 193 -4.10 -24.58 -11.89
N GLN A 194 -3.97 -24.92 -10.61
CA GLN A 194 -2.73 -24.71 -9.86
C GLN A 194 -1.57 -25.53 -10.44
N THR A 195 -1.85 -26.76 -10.89
CA THR A 195 -0.86 -27.63 -11.54
C THR A 195 -0.35 -27.00 -12.84
N GLN A 196 -1.23 -26.38 -13.62
CA GLN A 196 -0.87 -25.71 -14.87
C GLN A 196 -0.04 -24.45 -14.63
N LEU A 197 -0.44 -23.60 -13.68
CA LEU A 197 0.36 -22.46 -13.26
C LEU A 197 1.76 -22.89 -12.81
N ASN A 198 1.85 -23.89 -11.93
CA ASN A 198 3.15 -24.38 -11.45
C ASN A 198 4.01 -24.93 -12.60
N ARG A 199 3.39 -25.64 -13.55
CA ARG A 199 4.11 -26.17 -14.71
C ARG A 199 4.79 -25.05 -15.49
N ILE A 200 4.09 -23.95 -15.77
CA ILE A 200 4.62 -22.81 -16.52
C ILE A 200 5.64 -22.04 -15.67
N VAL A 201 5.32 -21.72 -14.41
CA VAL A 201 6.23 -21.01 -13.50
C VAL A 201 7.56 -21.76 -13.30
N ASN A 202 7.55 -23.09 -13.31
CA ASN A 202 8.75 -23.91 -13.21
C ASN A 202 9.66 -23.83 -14.44
N THR A 203 9.19 -23.30 -15.57
CA THR A 203 10.00 -23.08 -16.78
C THR A 203 10.65 -21.69 -16.80
N LEU A 204 10.30 -20.81 -15.85
CA LEU A 204 10.92 -19.50 -15.73
C LEU A 204 12.44 -19.67 -15.64
N SER A 205 13.12 -19.15 -16.65
CA SER A 205 14.57 -19.04 -16.72
C SER A 205 14.92 -17.56 -16.71
N LEU A 206 15.85 -17.19 -15.86
CA LEU A 206 16.23 -15.82 -15.60
C LEU A 206 17.69 -15.68 -16.03
N SER A 207 17.95 -15.04 -17.18
CA SER A 207 19.31 -14.89 -17.73
C SER A 207 20.10 -13.81 -16.98
N GLU A 208 21.42 -14.02 -16.83
CA GLU A 208 22.33 -12.97 -16.39
C GLU A 208 22.51 -11.97 -17.55
N GLY A 209 21.93 -10.77 -17.45
CA GLY A 209 22.17 -9.67 -18.39
C GLY A 209 20.93 -9.18 -19.12
N GLY A 210 20.53 -7.94 -18.82
CA GLY A 210 19.59 -7.13 -19.59
C GLY A 210 20.00 -5.67 -19.48
N THR A 211 20.49 -5.09 -20.58
CA THR A 211 20.88 -3.69 -20.71
C THR A 211 19.65 -2.78 -20.71
N GLY A 212 19.19 -2.39 -19.52
CA GLY A 212 18.27 -1.26 -19.30
C GLY A 212 19.02 -0.16 -18.56
N GLY A 213 19.21 1.00 -19.21
CA GLY A 213 20.02 2.10 -18.70
C GLY A 213 19.48 2.68 -17.39
N GLY A 214 20.40 2.95 -16.46
CA GLY A 214 20.18 3.95 -15.42
C GLY A 214 19.88 3.47 -14.00
N SER A 215 20.31 2.27 -13.60
CA SER A 215 20.72 1.98 -12.22
C SER A 215 21.37 0.61 -12.21
N SER A 216 22.69 0.63 -12.26
CA SER A 216 23.49 -0.56 -12.26
C SER A 216 23.41 -1.26 -10.90
N VAL A 217 22.74 -2.40 -10.88
CA VAL A 217 22.75 -3.31 -9.75
C VAL A 217 23.37 -4.62 -10.22
N SER A 218 24.53 -4.90 -9.63
CA SER A 218 25.18 -6.21 -9.51
C SER A 218 24.75 -7.29 -10.51
N GLU A 219 25.51 -7.42 -11.60
CA GLU A 219 25.61 -8.69 -12.30
C GLU A 219 26.35 -9.67 -11.38
N SER A 220 25.75 -10.84 -11.15
CA SER A 220 26.06 -11.83 -10.10
C SER A 220 25.46 -11.46 -8.74
N GLY A 221 24.46 -12.21 -8.28
CA GLY A 221 23.92 -12.12 -6.91
C GLY A 221 24.93 -12.61 -5.85
N LYS A 222 26.09 -11.95 -5.75
CA LYS A 222 27.14 -12.32 -4.81
C LYS A 222 27.41 -11.21 -3.82
N LEU A 223 27.43 -9.94 -4.22
CA LEU A 223 27.53 -8.82 -3.27
C LEU A 223 26.17 -8.53 -2.60
N ASN A 224 26.04 -8.94 -1.35
CA ASN A 224 24.90 -8.63 -0.48
C ASN A 224 25.32 -7.62 0.60
N ILE A 225 24.64 -6.47 0.69
CA ILE A 225 24.94 -5.46 1.70
C ILE A 225 24.14 -5.74 2.98
N ILE A 226 24.86 -5.87 4.09
CA ILE A 226 24.28 -6.09 5.43
C ILE A 226 24.11 -4.76 6.16
N THR A 227 25.10 -3.87 6.06
CA THR A 227 25.08 -2.54 6.69
C THR A 227 25.31 -1.48 5.63
N ASN A 228 24.27 -0.68 5.35
CA ASN A 228 24.35 0.44 4.40
C ASN A 228 25.11 1.64 5.00
N PRO A 229 25.73 2.48 4.15
CA PRO A 229 26.18 3.80 4.54
C PRO A 229 25.03 4.63 5.15
N PRO A 230 25.33 5.56 6.09
CA PRO A 230 24.33 6.49 6.58
C PRO A 230 23.94 7.50 5.48
N VAL A 231 22.70 7.96 5.46
CA VAL A 231 22.25 9.02 4.52
C VAL A 231 22.86 10.38 4.91
N GLU A 232 22.93 10.65 6.21
CA GLU A 232 23.58 11.82 6.79
C GLU A 232 24.46 11.37 7.97
N THR A 233 25.64 11.96 8.14
CA THR A 233 26.54 11.66 9.27
C THR A 233 27.25 12.92 9.74
N ASN A 234 27.48 13.00 11.05
CA ASN A 234 28.38 13.98 11.67
C ASN A 234 29.74 13.39 12.05
N LEU A 235 29.91 12.08 11.82
CA LEU A 235 31.18 11.39 11.96
C LEU A 235 31.88 11.35 10.59
N ASP A 236 33.18 11.56 10.62
CA ASP A 236 34.09 11.45 9.48
C ASP A 236 34.31 9.99 9.02
N THR A 237 33.71 9.02 9.70
CA THR A 237 33.89 7.60 9.39
C THR A 237 32.58 6.84 9.53
N PHE A 238 32.41 5.83 8.67
CA PHE A 238 31.36 4.83 8.80
C PHE A 238 31.88 3.47 8.31
N THR A 239 31.09 2.42 8.52
CA THR A 239 31.45 1.07 8.09
C THR A 239 30.34 0.50 7.23
N VAL A 240 30.73 -0.07 6.09
CA VAL A 240 29.87 -0.90 5.25
C VAL A 240 30.21 -2.35 5.52
N GLU A 241 29.19 -3.15 5.77
CA GLU A 241 29.32 -4.60 5.96
C GLU A 241 28.49 -5.30 4.91
N GLY A 242 28.98 -6.45 4.45
CA GLY A 242 28.28 -7.25 3.48
C GLY A 242 28.89 -8.62 3.35
N GLN A 243 28.40 -9.34 2.36
CA GLN A 243 28.86 -10.67 1.98
C GLN A 243 29.11 -10.67 0.47
N THR A 244 30.20 -11.29 0.03
CA THR A 244 30.49 -11.52 -1.40
C THR A 244 31.13 -12.89 -1.62
N ILE A 245 31.67 -13.16 -2.81
CA ILE A 245 32.45 -14.38 -3.07
C ILE A 245 33.56 -14.50 -2.02
N PRO A 246 33.66 -15.64 -1.30
CA PRO A 246 34.73 -15.86 -0.36
C PRO A 246 36.13 -15.68 -0.98
N GLY A 247 36.99 -14.93 -0.29
CA GLY A 247 38.37 -14.68 -0.71
C GLY A 247 38.57 -13.54 -1.70
N LEU A 248 37.51 -12.94 -2.26
CA LEU A 248 37.66 -11.83 -3.20
C LEU A 248 37.90 -10.48 -2.52
N GLU A 249 38.51 -9.56 -3.27
CA GLU A 249 38.76 -8.20 -2.84
C GLU A 249 37.52 -7.32 -3.09
N VAL A 250 37.24 -6.44 -2.13
CA VAL A 250 36.18 -5.44 -2.18
C VAL A 250 36.82 -4.06 -2.10
N ILE A 251 36.61 -3.27 -3.14
CA ILE A 251 37.13 -1.92 -3.29
C ILE A 251 35.98 -0.93 -3.12
N GLY A 252 36.05 -0.06 -2.12
CA GLY A 252 35.18 1.11 -2.02
C GLY A 252 35.79 2.31 -2.70
N VAL A 253 35.13 2.84 -3.70
CA VAL A 253 35.50 4.05 -4.43
C VAL A 253 34.61 5.19 -3.95
N LEU A 254 35.21 6.20 -3.33
CA LEU A 254 34.55 7.37 -2.78
C LEU A 254 34.88 8.60 -3.61
N MET A 255 33.86 9.28 -4.09
CA MET A 255 33.96 10.46 -4.94
C MET A 255 32.98 11.55 -4.52
N ASN A 256 33.26 12.79 -4.91
CA ASN A 256 32.31 13.88 -4.93
C ASN A 256 32.49 14.66 -6.25
N GLU A 257 31.61 15.61 -6.55
CA GLU A 257 31.64 16.36 -7.82
C GLU A 257 32.93 17.16 -8.06
N GLU A 258 33.65 17.52 -7.00
CA GLU A 258 34.85 18.35 -7.04
C GLU A 258 36.15 17.56 -6.84
N SER A 259 36.07 16.25 -6.63
CA SER A 259 37.22 15.39 -6.38
C SER A 259 37.84 14.93 -7.71
N PRO A 260 39.03 15.44 -8.10
CA PRO A 260 39.68 15.03 -9.34
C PRO A 260 40.20 13.59 -9.27
N GLU A 261 40.43 13.05 -8.07
CA GLU A 261 40.90 11.69 -7.84
C GLU A 261 39.98 10.96 -6.84
N PRO A 262 39.55 9.72 -7.13
CA PRO A 262 38.74 8.93 -6.21
C PRO A 262 39.55 8.48 -5.01
N THR A 263 38.96 8.57 -3.81
CA THR A 263 39.55 7.93 -2.62
C THR A 263 39.14 6.46 -2.60
N ARG A 264 40.10 5.54 -2.43
CA ARG A 264 39.84 4.09 -2.44
C ARG A 264 40.05 3.47 -1.07
N PHE A 265 39.16 2.55 -0.72
CA PHE A 265 39.19 1.73 0.48
C PHE A 265 39.19 0.27 0.06
N TYR A 266 39.88 -0.59 0.81
CA TYR A 266 40.03 -2.00 0.46
C TYR A 266 39.60 -2.88 1.63
N ALA A 267 38.95 -3.99 1.30
CA ALA A 267 38.66 -5.08 2.21
C ALA A 267 38.79 -6.41 1.46
N THR A 268 38.96 -7.51 2.19
CA THR A 268 38.93 -8.86 1.61
C THR A 268 37.79 -9.63 2.24
N ALA A 269 36.99 -10.28 1.40
CA ALA A 269 35.91 -11.15 1.83
C ALA A 269 36.49 -12.39 2.51
N ASN A 270 35.93 -12.76 3.66
CA ASN A 270 36.36 -13.93 4.42
C ASN A 270 36.28 -15.21 3.57
N GLU A 271 37.34 -16.02 3.58
CA GLU A 271 37.47 -17.22 2.74
C GLU A 271 36.40 -18.31 2.99
N LYS A 272 35.71 -18.29 4.13
CA LYS A 272 34.72 -19.32 4.48
C LYS A 272 33.30 -18.90 4.22
N ASN A 273 32.97 -17.65 4.56
CA ASN A 273 31.59 -17.17 4.51
C ASN A 273 31.39 -15.96 3.60
N GLY A 274 32.45 -15.38 3.03
CA GLY A 274 32.33 -14.24 2.13
C GLY A 274 32.07 -12.90 2.82
N ASN A 275 31.98 -12.85 4.14
CA ASN A 275 31.71 -11.61 4.85
C ASN A 275 32.88 -10.63 4.71
N PHE A 276 32.59 -9.36 4.47
CA PHE A 276 33.56 -8.28 4.47
C PHE A 276 33.10 -7.13 5.36
N LYS A 277 34.06 -6.33 5.81
CA LYS A 277 33.85 -5.11 6.57
C LYS A 277 34.77 -4.03 6.03
N LEU A 278 34.17 -3.01 5.40
CA LEU A 278 34.89 -1.90 4.78
C LEU A 278 34.70 -0.64 5.62
N LYS A 279 35.78 -0.14 6.22
CA LYS A 279 35.77 1.14 6.93
C LYS A 279 36.04 2.26 5.93
N VAL A 280 35.12 3.22 5.85
CA VAL A 280 35.19 4.38 4.96
C VAL A 280 35.44 5.63 5.78
N THR A 281 36.36 6.47 5.33
CA THR A 281 36.66 7.78 5.93
C THR A 281 36.29 8.87 4.94
N LEU A 282 35.53 9.86 5.42
CA LEU A 282 35.06 11.02 4.69
C LEU A 282 36.07 12.16 4.87
N PRO A 283 36.82 12.57 3.83
CA PRO A 283 37.96 13.47 3.99
C PRO A 283 37.61 14.87 4.53
N TYR A 284 36.45 15.40 4.18
CA TYR A 284 35.95 16.73 4.59
C TYR A 284 34.44 16.83 4.34
N GLU A 285 33.82 17.84 4.95
CA GLU A 285 32.37 18.07 4.87
C GLU A 285 31.91 18.26 3.42
N LYS A 286 31.08 17.34 2.92
CA LYS A 286 30.49 17.37 1.58
C LYS A 286 29.44 16.27 1.44
N THR A 287 28.81 16.20 0.27
CA THR A 287 28.07 15.02 -0.18
C THR A 287 29.00 14.10 -0.95
N TRP A 288 29.07 12.84 -0.54
CA TRP A 288 29.98 11.84 -1.09
C TRP A 288 29.20 10.67 -1.68
N LEU A 289 29.59 10.22 -2.87
CA LEU A 289 29.09 8.99 -3.49
C LEU A 289 30.09 7.86 -3.22
N LEU A 290 29.61 6.78 -2.60
CA LEU A 290 30.38 5.56 -2.41
C LEU A 290 29.90 4.49 -3.40
N THR A 291 30.84 3.87 -4.10
CA THR A 291 30.61 2.69 -4.94
C THR A 291 31.47 1.53 -4.42
N LEU A 292 30.90 0.35 -4.22
CA LEU A 292 31.68 -0.87 -4.01
C LEU A 292 31.92 -1.56 -5.34
N ILE A 293 33.09 -2.16 -5.48
CA ILE A 293 33.50 -2.99 -6.61
C ILE A 293 34.10 -4.26 -6.03
N VAL A 294 33.64 -5.42 -6.45
CA VAL A 294 34.24 -6.71 -6.09
C VAL A 294 35.11 -7.16 -7.26
N VAL A 295 36.35 -7.54 -6.97
CA VAL A 295 37.32 -7.93 -8.00
C VAL A 295 37.96 -9.28 -7.68
N ASP A 296 38.34 -9.98 -8.75
CA ASP A 296 39.14 -11.20 -8.74
C ASP A 296 40.36 -10.94 -9.64
N GLY A 297 41.47 -10.55 -9.02
CA GLY A 297 42.58 -9.92 -9.73
C GLY A 297 42.13 -8.63 -10.42
N ASP A 298 42.40 -8.50 -11.72
CA ASP A 298 42.03 -7.31 -12.52
C ASP A 298 40.60 -7.38 -13.09
N VAL A 299 39.85 -8.44 -12.80
CA VAL A 299 38.50 -8.64 -13.35
C VAL A 299 37.45 -8.21 -12.32
N GLN A 300 36.67 -7.19 -12.67
CA GLN A 300 35.47 -6.82 -11.92
C GLN A 300 34.44 -7.96 -11.98
N LYS A 301 33.98 -8.40 -10.82
CA LYS A 301 32.98 -9.45 -10.64
C LYS A 301 31.62 -8.91 -10.24
N ASP A 302 31.60 -7.79 -9.52
CA ASP A 302 30.37 -7.20 -8.99
C ASP A 302 30.59 -5.73 -8.66
N PHE A 303 29.52 -4.95 -8.54
CA PHE A 303 29.56 -3.58 -8.03
C PHE A 303 28.21 -3.09 -7.51
N HIS A 304 28.25 -2.10 -6.62
CA HIS A 304 27.07 -1.48 -6.03
C HIS A 304 27.33 0.00 -5.73
N ALA A 305 26.53 0.89 -6.33
CA ALA A 305 26.54 2.31 -6.02
C ALA A 305 25.48 2.62 -4.95
N PHE A 306 25.90 3.28 -3.86
CA PHE A 306 25.00 3.69 -2.79
C PHE A 306 24.35 5.04 -3.07
N SER A 307 23.29 5.35 -2.32
CA SER A 307 22.82 6.73 -2.22
C SER A 307 23.91 7.65 -1.65
N PRO A 308 23.97 8.93 -2.06
CA PRO A 308 24.97 9.85 -1.54
C PRO A 308 24.88 10.04 -0.03
N VAL A 309 26.05 10.09 0.62
CA VAL A 309 26.22 10.32 2.05
C VAL A 309 26.53 11.80 2.28
N LYS A 310 25.68 12.51 3.02
CA LYS A 310 25.97 13.88 3.42
C LYS A 310 26.78 13.90 4.73
N TYR A 311 27.99 14.42 4.66
CA TYR A 311 28.86 14.59 5.82
C TYR A 311 28.98 16.07 6.20
N SER A 312 28.66 16.37 7.46
CA SER A 312 28.91 17.68 8.08
C SER A 312 29.02 17.50 9.59
N GLN A 313 30.07 18.04 10.21
CA GLN A 313 30.32 17.97 11.64
C GLN A 313 29.24 18.72 12.44
N THR A 314 28.55 19.66 11.79
CA THR A 314 27.45 20.45 12.37
C THR A 314 26.09 19.75 12.27
N LEU A 315 25.99 18.56 11.68
CA LEU A 315 24.73 17.80 11.66
C LEU A 315 24.36 17.24 13.03
N LEU A 316 23.08 17.38 13.41
CA LEU A 316 22.53 16.74 14.60
C LEU A 316 22.01 15.34 14.28
N PRO A 317 22.54 14.28 14.92
CA PRO A 317 22.01 12.94 14.77
C PRO A 317 20.60 12.89 15.36
N LEU A 318 19.67 12.24 14.66
CA LEU A 318 18.28 12.16 15.06
C LEU A 318 17.70 10.82 14.60
N THR A 319 17.06 10.12 15.53
CA THR A 319 16.31 8.88 15.26
C THR A 319 14.97 8.97 15.95
N PHE A 320 13.89 8.69 15.23
CA PHE A 320 12.56 8.57 15.83
C PHE A 320 12.32 7.13 16.30
N ASP A 321 11.62 6.96 17.42
CA ASP A 321 11.24 5.63 17.92
C ASP A 321 10.18 4.99 17.00
N SER A 322 9.38 5.81 16.30
CA SER A 322 8.39 5.40 15.30
C SER A 322 8.15 6.56 14.34
N PRO A 323 7.75 6.31 13.08
CA PRO A 323 7.33 7.38 12.18
C PRO A 323 6.13 8.13 12.77
N VAL A 324 6.06 9.44 12.52
CA VAL A 324 4.88 10.23 12.86
C VAL A 324 3.76 9.85 11.87
N PRO A 325 2.60 9.35 12.31
CA PRO A 325 1.55 8.89 11.42
C PRO A 325 0.85 10.07 10.73
N GLU A 326 0.46 9.89 9.47
CA GLU A 326 -0.33 10.86 8.69
C GLU A 326 -1.81 10.89 9.10
N THR A 327 -2.30 9.83 9.75
CA THR A 327 -3.67 9.73 10.28
C THR A 327 -3.66 9.43 11.77
N LEU A 328 -4.38 10.24 12.54
CA LEU A 328 -4.45 10.17 13.99
C LEU A 328 -5.75 9.52 14.45
N THR A 329 -5.63 8.45 15.25
CA THR A 329 -6.79 7.71 15.78
C THR A 329 -6.96 7.84 17.30
N ALA A 330 -5.88 8.15 18.02
CA ALA A 330 -5.90 8.35 19.47
C ALA A 330 -6.06 9.83 19.86
N ASN A 331 -6.63 10.12 21.02
CA ASN A 331 -6.78 11.49 21.53
C ASN A 331 -5.45 12.16 21.92
N GLU A 332 -4.35 11.41 21.92
CA GLU A 332 -3.00 11.88 22.21
C GLU A 332 -2.03 11.24 21.21
N THR A 333 -1.24 12.06 20.53
CA THR A 333 -0.15 11.62 19.66
C THR A 333 1.17 11.71 20.39
N VAL A 334 1.94 10.62 20.40
CA VAL A 334 3.26 10.55 21.03
C VAL A 334 4.35 10.68 19.97
N ILE A 335 5.15 11.73 20.07
CA ILE A 335 6.33 11.94 19.23
C ILE A 335 7.56 11.75 20.09
N SER A 336 8.37 10.74 19.77
CA SER A 336 9.54 10.40 20.57
C SER A 336 10.71 9.90 19.72
N GLY A 337 11.90 10.01 20.29
CA GLY A 337 13.12 9.61 19.62
C GLY A 337 14.35 9.92 20.45
N THR A 338 15.51 9.80 19.81
CA THR A 338 16.81 10.05 20.40
C THR A 338 17.62 10.98 19.51
N THR A 339 18.34 11.89 20.14
CA THR A 339 19.36 12.76 19.52
C THR A 339 20.54 12.85 20.49
N ASP A 340 21.49 13.74 20.23
CA ASP A 340 22.61 13.99 21.13
C ASP A 340 22.17 14.53 22.50
N LYS A 341 23.00 14.33 23.52
CA LYS A 341 22.82 14.99 24.82
C LYS A 341 22.92 16.51 24.69
N GLY A 342 22.11 17.24 25.47
CA GLY A 342 22.13 18.70 25.51
C GLY A 342 21.60 19.38 24.25
N VAL A 343 20.82 18.67 23.43
CA VAL A 343 20.05 19.27 22.33
C VAL A 343 18.76 19.84 22.93
N THR A 344 18.42 21.07 22.54
CA THR A 344 17.11 21.66 22.81
C THR A 344 16.16 21.22 21.70
N VAL A 345 15.09 20.52 22.06
CA VAL A 345 14.05 20.06 21.14
C VAL A 345 12.77 20.82 21.44
N GLN A 346 12.22 21.50 20.45
CA GLN A 346 10.94 22.19 20.52
C GLN A 346 9.94 21.49 19.61
N CYS A 347 8.73 21.26 20.12
CA CYS A 347 7.59 20.77 19.36
C CYS A 347 6.51 21.85 19.36
N ILE A 348 6.06 22.22 18.16
CA ILE A 348 5.00 23.19 17.91
C ILE A 348 3.95 22.46 17.07
N VAL A 349 2.68 22.59 17.43
CA VAL A 349 1.57 22.01 16.66
C VAL A 349 0.52 23.08 16.45
N SER A 350 0.07 23.20 15.20
CA SER A 350 -0.94 24.15 14.78
C SER A 350 -2.02 23.51 13.93
N ASP A 351 -3.26 23.96 14.07
CA ASP A 351 -4.36 23.71 13.13
C ASP A 351 -4.96 25.06 12.70
N GLY A 352 -5.44 25.16 11.46
CA GLY A 352 -6.08 26.39 10.95
C GLY A 352 -5.25 27.68 11.11
N GLY A 353 -3.92 27.58 11.12
CA GLY A 353 -2.99 28.69 11.36
C GLY A 353 -2.84 29.14 12.82
N LYS A 354 -3.51 28.48 13.78
CA LYS A 354 -3.38 28.75 15.22
C LYS A 354 -2.47 27.73 15.88
N THR A 355 -1.56 28.18 16.75
CA THR A 355 -0.72 27.27 17.54
C THR A 355 -1.47 26.79 18.77
N ASN A 356 -1.77 25.50 18.82
CA ASN A 356 -2.55 24.90 19.92
C ASN A 356 -1.67 24.10 20.89
N PHE A 357 -0.44 23.78 20.49
CA PHE A 357 0.54 23.14 21.37
C PHE A 357 1.93 23.70 21.12
N THR A 358 2.65 24.03 22.19
CA THR A 358 4.09 24.32 22.14
C THR A 358 4.77 23.78 23.38
N LYS A 359 5.83 23.01 23.19
CA LYS A 359 6.61 22.46 24.29
C LYS A 359 8.06 22.37 23.89
N GLN A 360 8.94 22.74 24.82
CA GLN A 360 10.38 22.62 24.65
C GLN A 360 10.97 21.74 25.75
N ILE A 361 11.92 20.90 25.38
CA ILE A 361 12.71 20.11 26.31
C ILE A 361 14.19 20.21 25.95
N ARG A 362 15.06 19.82 26.89
CA ARG A 362 16.49 19.68 26.66
C ARG A 362 16.88 18.23 26.95
N THR A 363 17.50 17.55 25.99
CA THR A 363 17.84 16.14 26.13
C THR A 363 18.91 15.93 27.20
N ASN A 364 18.74 14.87 27.98
CA ASN A 364 19.64 14.49 29.06
C ASN A 364 20.77 13.55 28.55
N GLY A 365 21.47 12.86 29.45
CA GLY A 365 22.57 11.95 29.10
C GLY A 365 22.20 10.79 28.16
N THR A 366 20.91 10.45 28.06
CA THR A 366 20.42 9.41 27.13
C THR A 366 20.05 9.96 25.76
N GLY A 367 19.99 11.28 25.59
CA GLY A 367 19.61 11.88 24.31
C GLY A 367 18.11 11.79 23.96
N ARG A 368 17.30 11.13 24.80
CA ARG A 368 15.89 10.85 24.53
C ARG A 368 15.02 12.11 24.65
N PHE A 369 14.05 12.23 23.73
CA PHE A 369 12.99 13.23 23.77
C PHE A 369 11.62 12.56 23.61
N THR A 370 10.58 13.16 24.20
CA THR A 370 9.20 12.69 24.07
C THR A 370 8.24 13.85 24.26
N PHE A 371 7.29 13.98 23.34
CA PHE A 371 6.15 14.89 23.40
C PHE A 371 4.86 14.08 23.36
N LYS A 372 3.92 14.47 24.21
CA LYS A 372 2.55 13.98 24.25
C LYS A 372 1.67 15.14 23.80
N VAL A 373 1.19 15.07 22.57
CA VAL A 373 0.43 16.14 21.94
C VAL A 373 -1.05 15.78 22.02
N PRO A 374 -1.90 16.61 22.63
CA PRO A 374 -3.35 16.42 22.57
C PRO A 374 -3.83 16.55 21.13
N THR A 375 -4.53 15.52 20.65
CA THR A 375 -5.03 15.39 19.27
C THR A 375 -6.42 14.75 19.31
N ALA A 376 -7.27 15.21 20.22
CA ALA A 376 -8.62 14.67 20.41
C ALA A 376 -9.60 15.20 19.37
N ASP A 377 -9.39 16.42 18.89
CA ASP A 377 -10.31 17.15 18.03
C ASP A 377 -10.09 16.81 16.54
N GLU A 378 -11.18 16.81 15.77
CA GLU A 378 -11.12 16.66 14.32
C GLU A 378 -10.46 17.89 13.70
N ALA A 379 -9.28 17.70 13.10
CA ALA A 379 -8.47 18.77 12.54
C ALA A 379 -7.35 18.24 11.64
N ASP A 380 -6.86 19.12 10.77
CA ASP A 380 -5.57 18.97 10.11
C ASP A 380 -4.48 19.64 10.95
N TYR A 381 -3.57 18.81 11.47
CA TYR A 381 -2.49 19.21 12.36
C TYR A 381 -1.18 19.35 11.59
N HIS A 382 -0.52 20.50 11.76
CA HIS A 382 0.83 20.77 11.29
C HIS A 382 1.80 20.72 12.47
N PHE A 383 2.67 19.70 12.48
CA PHE A 383 3.71 19.52 13.50
C PHE A 383 5.02 20.12 13.01
N THR A 384 5.67 20.91 13.86
CA THR A 384 7.04 21.41 13.64
C THR A 384 7.91 20.99 14.81
N LEU A 385 8.98 20.25 14.52
CA LEU A 385 10.05 19.93 15.46
C LEU A 385 11.30 20.74 15.14
N VAL A 386 11.87 21.40 16.15
CA VAL A 386 13.11 22.17 16.02
C VAL A 386 14.15 21.63 16.98
N PHE A 387 15.30 21.22 16.46
CA PHE A 387 16.44 20.69 17.20
C PHE A 387 17.58 21.70 17.11
N SER A 388 18.06 22.17 18.26
CA SER A 388 19.13 23.16 18.33
C SER A 388 20.15 22.80 19.40
N LYS A 389 21.43 22.97 19.06
CA LYS A 389 22.57 22.81 19.97
C LYS A 389 23.68 23.72 19.50
N LYS A 390 24.33 24.43 20.43
CA LYS A 390 25.44 25.33 20.09
C LYS A 390 26.54 24.55 19.35
N GLY A 391 27.00 25.10 18.23
CA GLY A 391 28.02 24.48 17.37
C GLY A 391 27.47 23.47 16.36
N PHE A 392 26.15 23.31 16.28
CA PHE A 392 25.46 22.49 15.29
C PHE A 392 24.42 23.31 14.55
N ASP A 393 24.09 22.88 13.33
CA ASP A 393 23.02 23.47 12.56
C ASP A 393 21.66 23.18 13.21
N THR A 394 20.77 24.16 13.16
CA THR A 394 19.41 23.96 13.64
C THR A 394 18.66 23.09 12.64
N LYS A 395 18.21 21.91 13.08
CA LYS A 395 17.41 21.00 12.26
C LYS A 395 15.93 21.27 12.51
N ARG A 396 15.18 21.57 11.46
CA ARG A 396 13.72 21.76 11.50
C ARG A 396 13.06 20.67 10.68
N LEU A 397 12.06 20.00 11.26
CA LEU A 397 11.25 18.99 10.59
C LEU A 397 9.78 19.38 10.70
N THR A 398 9.05 19.18 9.63
CA THR A 398 7.61 19.43 9.56
C THR A 398 6.88 18.17 9.12
N PHE A 399 5.72 17.91 9.73
CA PHE A 399 4.88 16.76 9.43
C PHE A 399 3.41 17.21 9.45
N ASP A 400 2.61 16.64 8.56
CA ASP A 400 1.19 16.87 8.50
C ASP A 400 0.46 15.60 8.93
N ALA A 401 -0.57 15.73 9.76
CA ALA A 401 -1.45 14.63 10.10
C ALA A 401 -2.87 15.11 10.27
N SER A 402 -3.83 14.28 9.87
CA SER A 402 -5.26 14.57 10.03
C SER A 402 -5.89 13.65 11.06
N ARG A 403 -6.88 14.18 11.77
CA ARG A 403 -7.84 13.38 12.54
C ARG A 403 -9.21 13.60 11.96
N SER A 404 -9.90 12.52 11.66
CA SER A 404 -11.34 12.49 11.43
C SER A 404 -11.98 11.55 12.45
N LEU A 405 -13.13 11.93 13.00
CA LEU A 405 -13.91 11.05 13.87
C LEU A 405 -14.88 10.23 13.02
N SER A 406 -15.01 8.95 13.34
CA SER A 406 -16.06 8.13 12.73
C SER A 406 -17.43 8.60 13.20
N GLU A 407 -18.48 8.32 12.42
CA GLU A 407 -19.87 8.57 12.83
C GLU A 407 -20.20 7.86 14.16
N GLU A 408 -19.61 6.70 14.42
CA GLU A 408 -19.76 5.98 15.67
C GLU A 408 -19.13 6.73 16.86
N ASP A 409 -17.93 7.28 16.67
CA ASP A 409 -17.26 8.09 17.70
C ASP A 409 -18.02 9.39 17.99
N ARG A 410 -18.55 10.05 16.94
CA ARG A 410 -19.40 11.25 17.08
C ARG A 410 -20.66 10.93 17.89
N ARG A 411 -21.34 9.83 17.55
CA ARG A 411 -22.52 9.35 18.30
C ARG A 411 -22.16 9.01 19.74
N ALA A 412 -21.04 8.33 19.99
CA ALA A 412 -20.59 7.98 21.34
C ALA A 412 -20.29 9.23 22.19
N ALA A 413 -19.68 10.26 21.59
CA ALA A 413 -19.43 11.53 22.25
C ALA A 413 -20.75 12.23 22.64
N ILE A 414 -21.71 12.31 21.73
CA ILE A 414 -23.05 12.87 21.98
C ILE A 414 -23.77 12.07 23.06
N GLN A 415 -23.74 10.73 23.00
CA GLN A 415 -24.37 9.89 24.02
C GLN A 415 -23.81 10.14 25.42
N LYS A 416 -22.51 10.41 25.53
CA LYS A 416 -21.82 10.69 26.80
C LYS A 416 -22.12 12.09 27.35
N SER A 417 -22.24 13.08 26.48
CA SER A 417 -22.50 14.48 26.88
C SER A 417 -23.98 14.82 27.01
N ALA A 418 -24.88 14.02 26.41
CA ALA A 418 -26.30 14.28 26.37
C ALA A 418 -26.93 14.35 27.77
N VAL A 419 -27.70 15.41 28.00
CA VAL A 419 -28.45 15.60 29.24
C VAL A 419 -29.89 15.08 29.09
N ARG A 420 -30.54 14.78 30.23
CA ARG A 420 -31.93 14.27 30.26
C ARG A 420 -32.84 15.04 31.24
N PRO A 421 -33.09 16.34 31.03
CA PRO A 421 -34.10 17.08 31.79
C PRO A 421 -35.47 16.39 31.80
N SER A 422 -36.29 16.63 32.82
CA SER A 422 -37.70 16.20 32.79
C SER A 422 -38.51 17.06 31.82
N TYR A 423 -39.65 16.54 31.33
CA TYR A 423 -40.58 17.31 30.49
C TYR A 423 -40.96 18.67 31.10
N SER A 424 -41.29 18.69 32.40
CA SER A 424 -41.59 19.93 33.12
C SER A 424 -40.42 20.91 33.14
N ASN A 425 -39.17 20.42 33.21
CA ASN A 425 -37.99 21.29 33.12
C ASN A 425 -37.79 21.84 31.71
N LEU A 426 -38.08 21.07 30.66
CA LEU A 426 -38.03 21.58 29.29
C LEU A 426 -39.05 22.72 29.09
N MET A 427 -40.28 22.53 29.56
CA MET A 427 -41.33 23.53 29.47
C MET A 427 -41.05 24.79 30.30
N ASN A 428 -40.63 24.63 31.56
CA ASN A 428 -40.53 25.75 32.50
C ASN A 428 -39.15 26.44 32.50
N LYS A 429 -38.12 25.81 31.90
CA LYS A 429 -36.73 26.31 31.91
C LYS A 429 -36.08 26.18 30.53
N SER A 430 -36.87 26.39 29.48
CA SER A 430 -36.48 26.19 28.07
C SER A 430 -35.16 26.86 27.71
N GLU A 431 -35.00 28.16 28.02
CA GLU A 431 -33.80 28.95 27.70
C GLU A 431 -32.47 28.35 28.21
N LYS A 432 -32.50 27.62 29.33
CA LYS A 432 -31.31 27.00 29.91
C LYS A 432 -30.73 25.90 29.02
N TYR A 433 -31.57 25.27 28.21
CA TYR A 433 -31.24 24.03 27.54
C TYR A 433 -31.08 24.15 26.03
N ILE A 434 -31.32 25.34 25.46
CA ILE A 434 -31.17 25.56 24.02
C ILE A 434 -29.75 25.17 23.57
N HIS A 435 -29.65 24.46 22.45
CA HIS A 435 -28.42 23.89 21.86
C HIS A 435 -27.73 22.81 22.69
N GLN A 436 -28.38 22.27 23.72
CA GLN A 436 -27.86 21.10 24.42
C GLN A 436 -28.39 19.83 23.77
N ALA A 437 -27.48 18.92 23.45
CA ALA A 437 -27.81 17.57 23.02
C ALA A 437 -28.53 16.81 24.16
N MET A 438 -29.62 16.13 23.81
CA MET A 438 -30.41 15.34 24.74
C MET A 438 -30.75 13.98 24.16
N GLY A 439 -30.97 12.99 25.04
CA GLY A 439 -31.33 11.63 24.61
C GLY A 439 -32.52 11.08 25.40
N TYR A 440 -33.62 10.77 24.73
CA TYR A 440 -34.85 10.25 25.37
C TYR A 440 -35.32 8.94 24.74
N ASN A 441 -35.84 8.05 25.57
CA ASN A 441 -36.61 6.90 25.08
C ASN A 441 -38.03 7.37 24.78
N LEU A 442 -38.37 7.48 23.50
CA LEU A 442 -39.61 8.06 23.02
C LEU A 442 -40.43 7.02 22.26
N TYR A 443 -41.76 7.16 22.31
CA TYR A 443 -42.67 6.43 21.45
C TYR A 443 -43.09 7.33 20.31
N VAL A 444 -42.82 6.93 19.07
CA VAL A 444 -43.21 7.70 17.88
C VAL A 444 -44.72 7.62 17.72
N THR A 445 -45.39 8.75 17.57
CA THR A 445 -46.85 8.85 17.43
C THR A 445 -47.26 9.35 16.06
N ASP A 446 -46.44 10.16 15.41
CA ASP A 446 -46.66 10.65 14.05
C ASP A 446 -45.32 10.97 13.36
N VAL A 447 -45.29 10.80 12.04
CA VAL A 447 -44.15 11.17 11.18
C VAL A 447 -44.74 11.74 9.89
N GLN A 448 -44.49 13.02 9.63
CA GLN A 448 -45.05 13.71 8.48
C GLN A 448 -44.00 14.59 7.80
N GLN A 449 -44.07 14.69 6.48
CA GLN A 449 -43.27 15.64 5.73
C GLN A 449 -43.99 17.00 5.71
N SER A 450 -43.28 18.06 6.07
CA SER A 450 -43.77 19.43 6.05
C SER A 450 -42.78 20.31 5.29
N GLY A 451 -43.03 20.49 3.98
CA GLY A 451 -42.08 21.18 3.11
C GLY A 451 -40.86 20.29 2.80
N GLU A 452 -39.66 20.81 3.06
CA GLU A 452 -38.40 20.07 2.87
C GLU A 452 -37.97 19.29 4.12
N GLU A 453 -38.62 19.52 5.26
CA GLU A 453 -38.30 18.88 6.54
C GLU A 453 -39.32 17.78 6.90
N TRP A 454 -38.88 16.85 7.74
CA TRP A 454 -39.71 15.83 8.38
C TRP A 454 -39.97 16.20 9.83
N ILE A 455 -41.25 16.26 10.20
CA ILE A 455 -41.70 16.52 11.55
C ILE A 455 -42.10 15.20 12.20
N ILE A 456 -41.48 14.90 13.33
CA ILE A 456 -41.72 13.68 14.10
C ILE A 456 -42.37 14.08 15.42
N GLN A 457 -43.59 13.61 15.64
CA GLN A 457 -44.24 13.70 16.95
C GLN A 457 -43.92 12.44 17.75
N ALA A 458 -43.44 12.61 18.97
CA ALA A 458 -43.14 11.50 19.85
C ALA A 458 -43.52 11.80 21.31
N ALA A 459 -43.67 10.75 22.12
CA ALA A 459 -44.11 10.84 23.50
C ALA A 459 -43.09 10.24 24.47
N MET A 460 -42.77 10.94 25.55
CA MET A 460 -41.89 10.40 26.60
C MET A 460 -42.56 9.30 27.43
N VAL A 461 -43.91 9.26 27.48
CA VAL A 461 -44.66 8.32 28.32
C VAL A 461 -45.82 7.72 27.52
N ARG A 462 -45.95 6.38 27.57
CA ARG A 462 -47.09 5.63 27.07
C ARG A 462 -47.76 4.87 28.21
N SER A 463 -49.06 5.06 28.40
CA SER A 463 -49.88 4.37 29.39
C SER A 463 -51.09 3.75 28.69
N GLY A 464 -50.98 2.47 28.32
CA GLY A 464 -52.00 1.80 27.49
C GLY A 464 -52.07 2.44 26.09
N ALA A 465 -53.25 2.96 25.74
CA ALA A 465 -53.49 3.67 24.49
C ALA A 465 -53.18 5.18 24.56
N GLN A 466 -52.86 5.72 25.74
CA GLN A 466 -52.59 7.15 25.91
C GLN A 466 -51.10 7.48 25.84
N TYR A 467 -50.79 8.52 25.08
CA TYR A 467 -49.46 9.13 24.99
C TYR A 467 -49.44 10.45 25.77
N LYS A 468 -48.37 10.71 26.52
CA LYS A 468 -48.19 11.92 27.35
C LYS A 468 -46.77 12.46 27.18
N ASN A 469 -46.60 13.76 27.51
CA ASN A 469 -45.34 14.48 27.39
C ASN A 469 -44.84 14.44 25.94
N ILE A 470 -45.61 15.08 25.06
CA ILE A 470 -45.38 15.12 23.62
C ILE A 470 -44.22 16.06 23.31
N VAL A 471 -43.33 15.62 22.44
CA VAL A 471 -42.19 16.39 21.92
C VAL A 471 -42.16 16.29 20.41
N TYR A 472 -41.55 17.29 19.77
CA TYR A 472 -41.41 17.35 18.32
C TYR A 472 -39.93 17.35 17.91
N PHE A 473 -39.60 16.62 16.85
CA PHE A 473 -38.29 16.64 16.22
C PHE A 473 -38.41 17.06 14.77
N ASN A 474 -37.48 17.88 14.31
CA ASN A 474 -37.27 18.19 12.90
C ASN A 474 -36.13 17.30 12.38
N ALA A 475 -36.24 16.82 11.14
CA ALA A 475 -35.18 16.10 10.44
C ALA A 475 -35.13 16.53 8.96
N ASP A 476 -33.93 16.60 8.38
CA ASP A 476 -33.74 16.99 6.99
C ASP A 476 -34.08 15.87 5.99
N GLU A 477 -34.17 14.63 6.46
CA GLU A 477 -34.51 13.44 5.67
C GLU A 477 -35.47 12.51 6.43
N ASP A 478 -36.12 11.60 5.70
CA ASP A 478 -37.02 10.60 6.30
C ASP A 478 -36.22 9.70 7.25
N PRO A 479 -36.48 9.74 8.57
CA PRO A 479 -35.71 8.97 9.54
C PRO A 479 -36.09 7.48 9.56
N GLY A 480 -37.06 7.03 8.76
CA GLY A 480 -37.49 5.63 8.68
C GLY A 480 -38.13 5.11 9.97
N LEU A 481 -38.79 5.99 10.74
CA LEU A 481 -39.36 5.67 12.04
C LEU A 481 -40.74 5.01 11.92
N GLU A 482 -40.95 3.93 12.64
CA GLU A 482 -42.23 3.22 12.70
C GLU A 482 -43.16 3.85 13.76
N ILE A 483 -44.37 4.25 13.36
CA ILE A 483 -45.39 4.75 14.28
C ILE A 483 -45.77 3.68 15.31
N GLY A 484 -45.81 4.07 16.58
CA GLY A 484 -46.11 3.20 17.72
C GLY A 484 -44.89 2.46 18.30
N SER A 485 -43.76 2.46 17.58
CA SER A 485 -42.50 1.87 18.03
C SER A 485 -41.77 2.81 19.01
N ARG A 486 -40.89 2.22 19.82
CA ARG A 486 -40.07 2.94 20.80
C ARG A 486 -38.64 3.06 20.27
N TYR A 487 -38.08 4.25 20.35
CA TYR A 487 -36.71 4.54 19.94
C TYR A 487 -36.01 5.36 21.03
N LEU A 488 -34.69 5.18 21.16
CA LEU A 488 -33.83 6.11 21.86
C LEU A 488 -33.40 7.19 20.86
N MET A 489 -34.00 8.37 20.96
CA MET A 489 -33.78 9.49 20.04
C MET A 489 -32.86 10.51 20.69
N TYR A 490 -31.85 10.95 19.92
CA TYR A 490 -30.95 12.04 20.29
C TYR A 490 -31.24 13.26 19.42
N GLY A 491 -31.33 14.44 20.06
CA GLY A 491 -31.56 15.69 19.36
C GLY A 491 -31.03 16.90 20.12
N ASP A 492 -30.71 17.96 19.39
CA ASP A 492 -30.39 19.26 19.98
C ASP A 492 -31.67 20.00 20.31
N TYR A 493 -31.79 20.47 21.56
CA TYR A 493 -33.00 21.17 21.97
C TYR A 493 -33.04 22.59 21.38
N ILE A 494 -34.13 22.90 20.66
CA ILE A 494 -34.32 24.19 19.98
C ILE A 494 -35.32 25.11 20.68
N GLY A 495 -35.91 24.66 21.79
CA GLY A 495 -36.91 25.44 22.54
C GLY A 495 -38.33 24.94 22.31
N SER A 496 -39.30 25.85 22.26
CA SER A 496 -40.71 25.50 22.10
C SER A 496 -41.07 25.34 20.61
N TYR A 497 -41.63 24.18 20.26
CA TYR A 497 -42.35 23.92 19.02
C TYR A 497 -43.82 24.29 19.17
N VAL A 498 -44.37 25.06 18.23
CA VAL A 498 -45.74 25.58 18.30
C VAL A 498 -46.64 24.84 17.30
N VAL A 499 -47.71 24.24 17.80
CA VAL A 499 -48.74 23.58 16.98
C VAL A 499 -49.99 24.45 17.01
N GLN A 500 -50.55 24.75 15.83
CA GLN A 500 -51.83 25.45 15.72
C GLN A 500 -52.97 24.44 15.88
N ALA A 501 -53.79 24.61 16.90
CA ALA A 501 -55.01 23.84 17.14
C ALA A 501 -56.25 24.74 17.02
N ASP A 502 -57.43 24.13 16.89
CA ASP A 502 -58.70 24.83 16.69
C ASP A 502 -59.07 25.77 17.88
N ASP A 503 -58.50 25.52 19.06
CA ASP A 503 -58.70 26.27 20.30
C ASP A 503 -57.53 27.20 20.69
N GLY A 504 -56.49 27.28 19.86
CA GLY A 504 -55.33 28.14 20.06
C GLY A 504 -54.00 27.48 19.70
N ALA A 505 -52.89 28.19 19.94
CA ALA A 505 -51.55 27.66 19.71
C ALA A 505 -51.06 26.91 20.96
N GLU A 506 -50.76 25.62 20.83
CA GLU A 506 -50.15 24.80 21.87
C GLU A 506 -48.62 24.77 21.72
N GLN A 507 -47.90 24.73 22.83
CA GLN A 507 -46.43 24.70 22.85
C GLN A 507 -45.91 23.38 23.42
N PHE A 508 -44.95 22.80 22.73
CA PHE A 508 -44.29 21.54 23.10
C PHE A 508 -42.76 21.71 23.05
N PRO A 509 -41.97 20.88 23.73
CA PRO A 509 -40.53 20.86 23.54
C PRO A 509 -40.16 20.41 22.12
N GLY A 510 -39.32 21.18 21.44
CA GLY A 510 -38.84 20.95 20.08
C GLY A 510 -37.35 20.60 20.05
N PHE A 511 -36.96 19.79 19.07
CA PHE A 511 -35.59 19.32 18.86
C PHE A 511 -35.23 19.28 17.37
N ASP A 512 -33.96 19.44 17.05
CA ASP A 512 -33.40 19.01 15.76
C ASP A 512 -32.82 17.59 15.95
N LEU A 513 -33.22 16.65 15.10
CA LEU A 513 -32.84 15.24 15.22
C LEU A 513 -31.38 15.03 14.85
N LEU A 514 -30.61 14.42 15.74
CA LEU A 514 -29.21 14.05 15.50
C LEU A 514 -29.09 12.61 15.02
N PHE A 515 -29.66 11.66 15.75
CA PHE A 515 -29.72 10.24 15.37
C PHE A 515 -30.68 9.45 16.27
N VAL A 516 -31.03 8.25 15.82
CA VAL A 516 -31.90 7.33 16.55
C VAL A 516 -31.24 5.96 16.75
N ILE A 517 -31.58 5.30 17.85
CA ILE A 517 -31.19 3.92 18.16
C ILE A 517 -32.49 3.15 18.43
N LYS A 518 -32.67 2.00 17.75
CA LYS A 518 -33.83 1.12 17.92
C LYS A 518 -33.72 0.29 19.19
#